data_AF-A0A9W6RYV9-F1
#
_entry.id   AF-A0A9W6RYV9-F1
#
_cell.length_a   1.000
_cell.length_b   1.000
_cell.length_c   1.000
_cell.angle_alpha   90.00
_cell.angle_beta   90.00
_cell.angle_gamma   90.00
#
_symmetry.space_group_name_H-M   'P 1'
#
loop_
_entity.id
_entity.type
_entity.pdbx_description
1 polymer ?
#
loop_
_entity_poly.entity_id
_entity_poly.type
_entity_poly.pdbx_seq_one_letter_code
_entity_poly.pdbx_strand_id
1 'polypeptide(L)'
;MRVLGALGAVSAAGFLAVVPAAGATPAVAADATAATSKVGGAIKRSEVISRAKYWYDRRNKFRYDWQGSYPDPQGRRYRTDCSGYVSMALHLKSSLSTVTLPGVGHKISKKSMQAGDYIGHMGAGTGGANGHVRLFQKWANRAHTTYWAYDFGSTPVKHKTYSLSTKGYTAYRYDKIKSG
;
A
#
# COMPACT_ATOMS: atom_id res chain seq x y z
N MET A 1 60.78 10.17 59.54
CA MET A 1 59.63 11.09 59.47
C MET A 1 59.65 11.75 58.10
N ARG A 2 58.73 11.36 57.23
CA ARG A 2 58.38 11.99 55.93
C ARG A 2 57.65 13.32 56.25
N VAL A 3 57.68 14.44 55.52
CA VAL A 3 58.10 14.84 54.17
C VAL A 3 58.12 16.39 54.16
N LEU A 4 59.09 17.02 53.47
CA LEU A 4 59.05 18.44 53.08
C LEU A 4 58.24 18.61 51.79
N GLY A 5 57.49 19.71 51.70
CA GLY A 5 56.68 20.05 50.53
C GLY A 5 57.44 20.72 49.38
N ALA A 6 56.68 21.07 48.34
CA ALA A 6 56.83 22.28 47.51
C ALA A 6 55.78 22.26 46.38
N LEU A 7 55.17 23.42 46.13
CA LEU A 7 54.39 23.73 44.94
C LEU A 7 55.31 23.83 43.71
N GLY A 8 54.81 23.40 42.55
CA GLY A 8 55.41 23.71 41.25
C GLY A 8 54.37 23.54 40.15
N ALA A 9 53.84 24.66 39.65
CA ALA A 9 52.95 24.72 38.49
C ALA A 9 53.76 24.57 37.19
N VAL A 10 53.23 23.82 36.22
CA VAL A 10 53.72 23.83 34.83
C VAL A 10 52.53 24.01 33.90
N SER A 11 52.56 25.12 33.17
CA SER A 11 51.64 25.43 32.07
C SER A 11 51.87 24.46 30.90
N ALA A 12 50.79 23.89 30.37
CA ALA A 12 50.81 23.16 29.10
C ALA A 12 50.00 23.95 28.05
N ALA A 13 50.70 24.33 26.99
CA ALA A 13 50.16 24.95 25.81
C ALA A 13 49.44 23.91 24.92
N GLY A 14 48.33 24.34 24.32
CA GLY A 14 47.95 24.04 22.94
C GLY A 14 47.59 22.60 22.55
N PHE A 15 46.30 22.36 22.32
CA PHE A 15 45.84 21.62 21.13
C PHE A 15 44.54 22.25 20.63
N LEU A 16 44.61 22.91 19.47
CA LEU A 16 43.46 23.24 18.64
C LEU A 16 42.86 21.91 18.15
N ALA A 17 41.72 21.52 18.69
CA ALA A 17 40.92 20.44 18.13
C ALA A 17 40.33 20.90 16.79
N VAL A 18 40.96 20.51 15.68
CA VAL A 18 40.29 20.49 14.38
C VAL A 18 39.21 19.42 14.47
N VAL A 19 37.96 19.87 14.62
CA VAL A 19 36.79 19.02 14.46
C VAL A 19 36.58 18.87 12.94
N PRO A 20 36.62 17.65 12.37
CA PRO A 20 36.12 17.49 11.01
C PRO A 20 34.62 17.71 11.04
N ALA A 21 34.14 18.78 10.40
CA ALA A 21 32.73 18.96 10.08
C ALA A 21 32.33 17.78 9.18
N ALA A 22 31.62 16.81 9.77
CA ALA A 22 31.05 15.69 9.05
C ALA A 22 30.10 16.24 7.97
N GLY A 23 30.53 16.09 6.71
CA GLY A 23 29.75 16.47 5.54
C GLY A 23 28.39 15.79 5.56
N ALA A 24 27.37 16.58 5.26
CA ALA A 24 26.02 16.09 5.03
C ALA A 24 26.02 15.01 3.95
N THR A 25 25.39 13.87 4.25
CA THR A 25 24.68 13.12 3.21
C THR A 25 23.19 13.27 3.50
N PRO A 26 22.41 13.92 2.62
CA PRO A 26 20.97 13.72 2.68
C PRO A 26 20.74 12.23 2.42
N ALA A 27 20.09 11.55 3.36
CA ALA A 27 19.48 10.27 3.09
C ALA A 27 18.40 10.50 2.02
N VAL A 28 18.81 10.43 0.75
CA VAL A 28 17.89 10.22 -0.36
C VAL A 28 17.15 8.95 0.00
N ALA A 29 15.84 9.07 0.18
CA ALA A 29 14.95 7.94 0.39
C ALA A 29 15.05 7.02 -0.82
N ALA A 30 15.99 6.06 -0.75
CA ALA A 30 15.99 4.92 -1.61
C ALA A 30 14.86 3.98 -1.16
N ASP A 31 14.21 3.43 -2.18
CA ASP A 31 13.44 2.20 -2.18
C ASP A 31 12.00 2.18 -1.65
N ALA A 32 11.10 2.10 -2.63
CA ALA A 32 10.27 0.91 -2.72
C ALA A 32 10.11 0.51 -4.19
N THR A 33 11.22 0.17 -4.87
CA THR A 33 11.10 -0.85 -5.92
C THR A 33 10.90 -2.20 -5.22
N ALA A 34 9.74 -2.36 -4.57
CA ALA A 34 9.27 -3.67 -4.15
C ALA A 34 9.40 -4.57 -5.38
N ALA A 35 10.12 -5.68 -5.23
CA ALA A 35 10.38 -6.65 -6.30
C ALA A 35 9.11 -6.79 -7.14
N THR A 36 9.16 -6.23 -8.35
CA THR A 36 7.95 -6.00 -9.12
C THR A 36 7.51 -7.34 -9.68
N SER A 37 6.35 -7.84 -9.25
CA SER A 37 5.77 -9.03 -9.84
C SER A 37 5.68 -8.86 -11.34
N LYS A 38 5.73 -9.95 -12.11
CA LYS A 38 5.36 -9.87 -13.53
C LYS A 38 3.88 -9.46 -13.63
N VAL A 39 3.53 -8.68 -14.65
CA VAL A 39 2.14 -8.31 -14.95
C VAL A 39 1.26 -9.57 -15.08
N GLY A 40 0.20 -9.66 -14.28
CA GLY A 40 -0.70 -10.82 -14.21
C GLY A 40 -0.03 -12.09 -13.67
N GLY A 41 1.12 -11.95 -13.03
CA GLY A 41 1.90 -13.02 -12.43
C GLY A 41 1.56 -13.25 -10.96
N ALA A 42 2.43 -14.02 -10.30
CA ALA A 42 2.38 -14.19 -8.86
C ALA A 42 2.86 -12.92 -8.15
N ILE A 43 2.13 -12.51 -7.11
CA ILE A 43 2.35 -11.24 -6.41
C ILE A 43 2.29 -11.44 -4.90
N LYS A 44 3.15 -10.75 -4.15
CA LYS A 44 3.12 -10.77 -2.67
C LYS A 44 2.03 -9.83 -2.14
N ARG A 45 1.45 -10.14 -0.98
CA ARG A 45 0.49 -9.25 -0.29
C ARG A 45 1.07 -7.86 -0.03
N SER A 46 2.32 -7.78 0.39
CA SER A 46 3.02 -6.52 0.64
C SER A 46 3.12 -5.66 -0.62
N GLU A 47 3.37 -6.27 -1.78
CA GLU A 47 3.40 -5.57 -3.06
C GLU A 47 2.00 -5.05 -3.43
N VAL A 48 0.94 -5.84 -3.26
CA VAL A 48 -0.44 -5.38 -3.51
C VAL A 48 -0.76 -4.13 -2.69
N ILE A 49 -0.41 -4.13 -1.40
CA ILE A 49 -0.63 -2.96 -0.52
C ILE A 49 0.26 -1.78 -0.92
N SER A 50 1.52 -2.01 -1.28
CA SER A 50 2.43 -0.96 -1.78
C SER A 50 1.86 -0.27 -3.03
N ARG A 51 1.36 -1.05 -3.99
CA ARG A 51 0.73 -0.55 -5.22
C ARG A 51 -0.54 0.25 -4.92
N ALA A 52 -1.38 -0.22 -4.00
CA ALA A 52 -2.55 0.53 -3.54
C ALA A 52 -2.15 1.88 -2.91
N LYS A 53 -1.14 1.87 -2.02
CA LYS A 53 -0.61 3.06 -1.38
C LYS A 53 -0.05 4.05 -2.40
N TYR A 54 0.61 3.58 -3.46
CA TYR A 54 1.16 4.42 -4.52
C TYR A 54 0.11 5.35 -5.15
N TRP A 55 -1.07 4.83 -5.52
CA TRP A 55 -2.18 5.67 -6.00
C TRP A 55 -2.80 6.52 -4.90
N TYR A 56 -2.93 6.00 -3.68
CA TYR A 56 -3.49 6.76 -2.55
C TYR A 56 -2.64 8.00 -2.21
N ASP A 57 -1.32 7.88 -2.20
CA ASP A 57 -0.41 9.00 -1.95
C ASP A 57 -0.47 10.05 -3.08
N ARG A 58 -0.83 9.62 -4.29
CA ARG A 58 -0.96 10.46 -5.50
C ARG A 58 -2.41 10.80 -5.85
N ARG A 59 -3.36 10.56 -4.95
CA ARG A 59 -4.82 10.68 -5.20
C ARG A 59 -5.30 12.07 -5.64
N ASN A 60 -4.47 13.10 -5.50
CA ASN A 60 -4.74 14.45 -5.97
C ASN A 60 -4.34 14.68 -7.44
N LYS A 61 -3.75 13.67 -8.11
CA LYS A 61 -3.25 13.76 -9.49
C LYS A 61 -4.21 13.18 -10.54
N PHE A 62 -5.31 12.56 -10.12
CA PHE A 62 -6.30 11.95 -10.99
C PHE A 62 -7.68 11.96 -10.32
N ARG A 63 -8.73 11.76 -11.12
CA ARG A 63 -10.14 11.75 -10.66
C ARG A 63 -10.76 10.40 -10.97
N TYR A 64 -11.84 10.09 -10.26
CA TYR A 64 -12.69 8.95 -10.59
C TYR A 64 -13.34 9.17 -11.96
N ASP A 65 -13.08 8.25 -12.89
CA ASP A 65 -13.51 8.33 -14.28
C ASP A 65 -13.47 6.92 -14.92
N TRP A 66 -14.59 6.50 -15.52
CA TRP A 66 -14.76 5.21 -16.20
C TRP A 66 -14.13 5.14 -17.59
N GLN A 67 -13.69 6.27 -18.14
CA GLN A 67 -12.95 6.34 -19.40
C GLN A 67 -11.49 6.77 -19.17
N GLY A 68 -11.23 7.39 -18.01
CA GLY A 68 -9.91 7.83 -17.58
C GLY A 68 -8.97 6.70 -17.19
N SER A 69 -7.66 7.01 -17.18
CA SER A 69 -6.63 6.09 -16.71
C SER A 69 -5.48 6.83 -16.02
N TYR A 70 -4.77 6.14 -15.14
CA TYR A 70 -3.58 6.63 -14.45
C TYR A 70 -2.50 5.53 -14.42
N PRO A 71 -1.19 5.86 -14.50
CA PRO A 71 -0.13 4.86 -14.45
C PRO A 71 0.04 4.24 -13.05
N ASP A 72 0.45 2.98 -13.02
CA ASP A 72 0.99 2.30 -11.85
C ASP A 72 2.48 2.70 -11.62
N PRO A 73 3.17 2.13 -10.62
CA PRO A 73 4.59 2.46 -10.38
C PRO A 73 5.52 2.16 -11.56
N GLN A 74 5.13 1.28 -12.48
CA GLN A 74 5.89 0.84 -13.65
C GLN A 74 5.43 1.51 -14.95
N GLY A 75 4.51 2.48 -14.87
CA GLY A 75 3.99 3.21 -16.02
C GLY A 75 2.83 2.50 -16.74
N ARG A 76 2.44 1.29 -16.34
CA ARG A 76 1.27 0.62 -16.93
C ARG A 76 -0.01 1.32 -16.48
N ARG A 77 -0.86 1.64 -17.45
CA ARG A 77 -2.07 2.43 -17.20
C ARG A 77 -3.24 1.53 -16.80
N TYR A 78 -3.97 1.95 -15.77
CA TYR A 78 -5.19 1.31 -15.32
C TYR A 78 -6.33 2.33 -15.24
N ARG A 79 -7.57 1.85 -15.43
CA ARG A 79 -8.77 2.68 -15.37
C ARG A 79 -8.91 3.32 -14.00
N THR A 80 -9.29 4.59 -13.95
CA THR A 80 -9.42 5.36 -12.71
C THR A 80 -10.79 5.18 -12.06
N ASP A 81 -11.16 3.94 -11.75
CA ASP A 81 -12.39 3.58 -11.07
C ASP A 81 -12.14 2.52 -9.98
N CYS A 82 -13.20 2.04 -9.32
CA CYS A 82 -13.07 1.10 -8.20
C CYS A 82 -12.38 -0.22 -8.60
N SER A 83 -12.79 -0.80 -9.73
CA SER A 83 -12.28 -2.10 -10.21
C SER A 83 -10.95 -1.98 -10.95
N GLY A 84 -10.67 -0.87 -11.61
CA GLY A 84 -9.36 -0.50 -12.15
C GLY A 84 -8.34 -0.26 -11.05
N TYR A 85 -8.73 0.34 -9.93
CA TYR A 85 -7.88 0.49 -8.74
C TYR A 85 -7.43 -0.86 -8.18
N VAL A 86 -8.36 -1.81 -8.00
CA VAL A 86 -8.04 -3.16 -7.54
C VAL A 86 -7.21 -3.92 -8.58
N SER A 87 -7.52 -3.77 -9.87
CA SER A 87 -6.73 -4.36 -10.96
C SER A 87 -5.29 -3.86 -10.96
N MET A 88 -5.09 -2.57 -10.71
CA MET A 88 -3.78 -1.94 -10.56
C MET A 88 -3.05 -2.50 -9.35
N ALA A 89 -3.69 -2.55 -8.19
CA ALA A 89 -3.08 -3.08 -6.96
C ALA A 89 -2.66 -4.55 -7.11
N LEU A 90 -3.44 -5.37 -7.82
CA LEU A 90 -3.13 -6.77 -8.11
C LEU A 90 -2.17 -6.96 -9.30
N HIS A 91 -1.73 -5.87 -9.93
CA HIS A 91 -0.82 -5.88 -11.09
C HIS A 91 -1.36 -6.70 -12.28
N LEU A 92 -2.68 -6.66 -12.54
CA LEU A 92 -3.32 -7.47 -13.58
C LEU A 92 -2.93 -7.02 -14.99
N LYS A 93 -3.15 -7.89 -15.99
CA LYS A 93 -2.88 -7.59 -17.42
C LYS A 93 -3.75 -6.44 -17.96
N SER A 94 -4.96 -6.30 -17.45
CA SER A 94 -5.96 -5.31 -17.89
C SER A 94 -6.76 -4.77 -16.70
N SER A 95 -7.47 -3.68 -16.92
CA SER A 95 -8.41 -3.12 -15.93
C SER A 95 -9.76 -3.84 -16.03
N LEU A 96 -9.97 -4.83 -15.16
CA LEU A 96 -11.21 -5.60 -15.12
C LEU A 96 -12.36 -4.75 -14.58
N SER A 97 -13.59 -5.18 -14.83
CA SER A 97 -14.80 -4.59 -14.24
C SER A 97 -15.22 -5.39 -13.00
N THR A 98 -16.11 -4.86 -12.18
CA THR A 98 -16.78 -5.60 -11.10
C THR A 98 -17.49 -6.87 -11.58
N VAL A 99 -17.86 -6.96 -12.87
CA VAL A 99 -18.44 -8.17 -13.47
C VAL A 99 -17.39 -9.26 -13.67
N THR A 100 -16.20 -8.89 -14.15
CA THR A 100 -15.14 -9.85 -14.55
C THR A 100 -14.03 -10.05 -13.51
N LEU A 101 -13.90 -9.16 -12.52
CA LEU A 101 -12.92 -9.24 -11.46
C LEU A 101 -13.02 -10.52 -10.59
N PRO A 102 -14.22 -11.12 -10.37
CA PRO A 102 -14.30 -12.45 -9.77
C PRO A 102 -13.55 -13.53 -10.54
N GLY A 103 -13.36 -13.39 -11.86
CA GLY A 103 -12.76 -14.43 -12.72
C GLY A 103 -11.24 -14.60 -12.59
N VAL A 104 -10.55 -13.75 -11.81
CA VAL A 104 -9.10 -13.89 -11.55
C VAL A 104 -8.78 -14.40 -10.14
N GLY A 105 -9.80 -14.66 -9.34
CA GLY A 105 -9.64 -15.09 -7.97
C GLY A 105 -10.70 -16.09 -7.56
N HIS A 106 -10.54 -16.66 -6.38
CA HIS A 106 -11.54 -17.50 -5.77
C HIS A 106 -12.23 -16.76 -4.63
N LYS A 107 -13.50 -17.10 -4.42
CA LYS A 107 -14.28 -16.57 -3.30
C LYS A 107 -13.72 -17.09 -1.99
N ILE A 108 -13.64 -16.22 -0.99
CA ILE A 108 -13.18 -16.56 0.36
C ILE A 108 -14.23 -16.17 1.41
N SER A 109 -14.10 -16.73 2.62
CA SER A 109 -14.86 -16.22 3.75
C SER A 109 -14.44 -14.78 4.05
N LYS A 110 -15.43 -13.90 4.26
CA LYS A 110 -15.17 -12.51 4.66
C LYS A 110 -14.29 -12.43 5.91
N LYS A 111 -14.50 -13.32 6.88
CA LYS A 111 -13.75 -13.32 8.15
C LYS A 111 -12.31 -13.81 7.99
N SER A 112 -11.96 -14.47 6.88
CA SER A 112 -10.61 -14.94 6.57
C SER A 112 -9.84 -14.01 5.63
N MET A 113 -10.36 -12.79 5.40
CA MET A 113 -9.66 -11.79 4.60
C MET A 113 -8.30 -11.44 5.20
N GLN A 114 -7.34 -11.26 4.33
CA GLN A 114 -5.96 -10.87 4.58
C GLN A 114 -5.61 -9.71 3.63
N ALA A 115 -4.51 -9.02 3.92
CA ALA A 115 -4.04 -7.89 3.11
C ALA A 115 -3.97 -8.24 1.62
N GLY A 116 -4.57 -7.41 0.77
CA GLY A 116 -4.62 -7.60 -0.67
C GLY A 116 -5.82 -8.39 -1.20
N ASP A 117 -6.64 -8.97 -0.31
CA ASP A 117 -7.95 -9.49 -0.70
C ASP A 117 -8.90 -8.32 -1.06
N TYR A 118 -9.96 -8.61 -1.80
CA TYR A 118 -10.91 -7.58 -2.26
C TYR A 118 -12.34 -7.98 -1.96
N ILE A 119 -13.15 -6.99 -1.58
CA ILE A 119 -14.52 -7.18 -1.12
C ILE A 119 -15.44 -6.15 -1.76
N GLY A 120 -16.61 -6.61 -2.21
CA GLY A 120 -17.52 -5.75 -2.96
C GLY A 120 -18.79 -6.44 -3.44
N HIS A 121 -19.66 -5.67 -4.07
CA HIS A 121 -20.76 -6.18 -4.89
C HIS A 121 -20.21 -6.42 -6.31
N MET A 122 -19.99 -7.68 -6.66
CA MET A 122 -19.30 -8.11 -7.88
C MET A 122 -20.03 -9.30 -8.51
N GLY A 123 -19.78 -9.54 -9.80
CA GLY A 123 -20.37 -10.64 -10.58
C GLY A 123 -21.40 -10.18 -11.60
N ALA A 124 -22.28 -11.09 -12.02
CA ALA A 124 -23.31 -10.78 -13.00
C ALA A 124 -24.22 -9.63 -12.50
N GLY A 125 -24.54 -8.69 -13.39
CA GLY A 125 -25.39 -7.53 -13.08
C GLY A 125 -24.69 -6.36 -12.37
N THR A 126 -23.42 -6.48 -12.01
CA THR A 126 -22.71 -5.42 -11.24
C THR A 126 -21.97 -4.41 -12.11
N GLY A 127 -22.31 -4.28 -13.40
CA GLY A 127 -21.64 -3.36 -14.32
C GLY A 127 -21.88 -1.89 -13.99
N GLY A 128 -20.89 -1.04 -14.30
CA GLY A 128 -21.00 0.41 -14.08
C GLY A 128 -21.31 0.76 -12.61
N ALA A 129 -22.38 1.54 -12.40
CA ALA A 129 -22.78 2.03 -11.08
C ALA A 129 -23.41 0.95 -10.20
N ASN A 130 -23.74 -0.22 -10.75
CA ASN A 130 -24.40 -1.31 -10.01
C ASN A 130 -23.42 -2.13 -9.16
N GLY A 131 -22.11 -1.96 -9.37
CA GLY A 131 -21.05 -2.65 -8.64
C GLY A 131 -20.16 -1.70 -7.86
N HIS A 132 -19.48 -2.24 -6.85
CA HIS A 132 -18.40 -1.54 -6.16
C HIS A 132 -17.45 -2.54 -5.53
N VAL A 133 -16.16 -2.22 -5.48
CA VAL A 133 -15.13 -3.05 -4.87
C VAL A 133 -14.12 -2.22 -4.08
N ARG A 134 -13.64 -2.78 -2.98
CA ARG A 134 -12.62 -2.22 -2.11
C ARG A 134 -11.48 -3.20 -1.93
N LEU A 135 -10.28 -2.69 -1.72
CA LEU A 135 -9.10 -3.50 -1.40
C LEU A 135 -8.91 -3.55 0.12
N PHE A 136 -8.98 -4.75 0.70
CA PHE A 136 -8.78 -4.97 2.13
C PHE A 136 -7.30 -4.80 2.50
N GLN A 137 -7.04 -4.00 3.53
CA GLN A 137 -5.69 -3.86 4.11
C GLN A 137 -5.52 -4.73 5.36
N LYS A 138 -6.36 -4.53 6.38
CA LYS A 138 -6.27 -5.21 7.67
C LYS A 138 -7.57 -5.13 8.46
N TRP A 139 -7.74 -6.02 9.42
CA TRP A 139 -8.79 -5.88 10.44
C TRP A 139 -8.52 -4.69 11.35
N ALA A 140 -9.57 -3.94 11.69
CA ALA A 140 -9.50 -2.83 12.63
C ALA A 140 -9.82 -3.27 14.07
N ASN A 141 -10.38 -4.47 14.25
CA ASN A 141 -10.68 -5.05 15.55
C ASN A 141 -10.49 -6.58 15.55
N ARG A 142 -10.31 -7.15 16.74
CA ARG A 142 -10.12 -8.61 16.93
C ARG A 142 -11.35 -9.44 16.54
N ALA A 143 -12.55 -8.85 16.63
CA ALA A 143 -13.80 -9.52 16.27
C ALA A 143 -14.01 -9.71 14.76
N HIS A 144 -13.13 -9.15 13.92
CA HIS A 144 -13.24 -9.16 12.46
C HIS A 144 -14.60 -8.61 11.97
N THR A 145 -15.07 -7.52 12.60
CA THR A 145 -16.33 -6.84 12.23
C THR A 145 -16.08 -5.46 11.61
N THR A 146 -14.87 -4.94 11.70
CA THR A 146 -14.46 -3.67 11.09
C THR A 146 -13.09 -3.83 10.45
N TYR A 147 -12.87 -3.25 9.28
CA TYR A 147 -11.62 -3.40 8.53
C TYR A 147 -11.19 -2.10 7.88
N TRP A 148 -9.88 -1.92 7.74
CA TRP A 148 -9.26 -0.88 6.93
C TRP A 148 -9.23 -1.31 5.46
N ALA A 149 -9.60 -0.39 4.57
CA ALA A 149 -9.55 -0.63 3.14
C ALA A 149 -9.21 0.63 2.35
N TYR A 150 -8.61 0.40 1.18
CA TYR A 150 -8.54 1.40 0.12
C TYR A 150 -9.81 1.32 -0.73
N ASP A 151 -10.43 2.46 -0.97
CA ASP A 151 -11.70 2.59 -1.69
C ASP A 151 -11.61 3.74 -2.69
N PHE A 152 -11.69 3.40 -3.98
CA PHE A 152 -11.79 4.39 -5.05
C PHE A 152 -13.17 4.38 -5.72
N GLY A 153 -14.23 4.52 -4.93
CA GLY A 153 -15.60 4.69 -5.43
C GLY A 153 -15.98 6.15 -5.74
N SER A 154 -15.11 7.10 -5.42
CA SER A 154 -15.25 8.51 -5.78
C SER A 154 -13.89 9.21 -5.71
N THR A 155 -13.78 10.43 -6.24
CA THR A 155 -12.60 11.27 -6.02
C THR A 155 -12.60 11.81 -4.59
N PRO A 156 -11.46 11.84 -3.87
CA PRO A 156 -10.22 11.11 -4.14
C PRO A 156 -10.27 9.67 -3.61
N VAL A 157 -9.25 8.85 -3.90
CA VAL A 157 -9.04 7.53 -3.26
C VAL A 157 -9.08 7.66 -1.74
N LYS A 158 -9.90 6.87 -1.06
CA LYS A 158 -10.07 6.87 0.40
C LYS A 158 -9.28 5.73 1.02
N HIS A 159 -8.77 5.96 2.23
CA HIS A 159 -8.22 4.92 3.10
C HIS A 159 -8.83 5.09 4.49
N LYS A 160 -9.80 4.25 4.83
CA LYS A 160 -10.59 4.36 6.07
C LYS A 160 -11.14 3.01 6.52
N THR A 161 -11.77 3.01 7.68
CA THR A 161 -12.47 1.84 8.21
C THR A 161 -13.86 1.67 7.60
N TYR A 162 -14.29 0.42 7.48
CA TYR A 162 -15.62 0.00 7.06
C TYR A 162 -16.11 -1.11 7.98
N SER A 163 -17.40 -1.08 8.32
CA SER A 163 -18.07 -2.21 8.97
C SER A 163 -18.22 -3.35 7.97
N LEU A 164 -17.97 -4.58 8.42
CA LEU A 164 -18.13 -5.77 7.61
C LEU A 164 -19.63 -6.04 7.39
N SER A 165 -20.15 -5.64 6.23
CA SER A 165 -21.52 -6.00 5.84
C SER A 165 -21.60 -7.49 5.55
N THR A 166 -22.61 -8.16 6.09
CA THR A 166 -22.94 -9.55 5.75
C THR A 166 -23.80 -9.64 4.48
N LYS A 167 -24.56 -8.61 4.12
CA LYS A 167 -25.49 -8.61 2.97
C LYS A 167 -24.81 -8.18 1.66
N GLY A 168 -25.04 -8.93 0.59
CA GLY A 168 -24.74 -8.59 -0.81
C GLY A 168 -23.26 -8.55 -1.23
N TYR A 169 -22.35 -8.25 -0.30
CA TYR A 169 -20.92 -8.20 -0.61
C TYR A 169 -20.31 -9.60 -0.58
N THR A 170 -19.33 -9.82 -1.44
CA THR A 170 -18.53 -11.05 -1.52
C THR A 170 -17.06 -10.70 -1.47
N ALA A 171 -16.26 -11.56 -0.82
CA ALA A 171 -14.82 -11.38 -0.71
C ALA A 171 -14.09 -12.40 -1.59
N TYR A 172 -13.01 -11.97 -2.21
CA TYR A 172 -12.21 -12.76 -3.13
C TYR A 172 -10.73 -12.58 -2.85
N ARG A 173 -9.97 -13.61 -3.20
CA ARG A 173 -8.52 -13.64 -3.18
C ARG A 173 -8.01 -13.94 -4.57
N TYR A 174 -7.09 -13.11 -5.06
CA TYR A 174 -6.44 -13.32 -6.35
C TYR A 174 -5.67 -14.65 -6.34
N ASP A 175 -5.85 -15.47 -7.38
CA ASP A 175 -5.35 -16.85 -7.39
C ASP A 175 -3.83 -16.95 -7.36
N LYS A 176 -3.15 -15.91 -7.84
CA LYS A 176 -1.68 -15.86 -7.86
C LYS A 176 -1.09 -15.07 -6.70
N ILE A 177 -1.88 -14.71 -5.69
CA ILE A 177 -1.33 -14.10 -4.48
C ILE A 177 -0.49 -15.14 -3.73
N LYS A 178 0.70 -14.73 -3.31
CA LYS A 178 1.57 -15.53 -2.45
C LYS A 178 1.55 -14.99 -1.03
N SER A 179 1.60 -15.88 -0.05
CA SER A 179 1.97 -15.51 1.31
C SER A 179 3.31 -14.77 1.27
N GLY A 180 3.36 -13.61 1.93
CA GLY A 180 4.54 -12.75 1.97
C GLY A 180 5.68 -13.40 2.73
#